data_AF-A0A0B8WF23-F1
#
_entry.id   AF-A0A0B8WF23-F1
#
_cell.length_a   1.000
_cell.length_b   1.000
_cell.length_c   1.000
_cell.angle_alpha   90.00
_cell.angle_beta   90.00
_cell.angle_gamma   90.00
#
_symmetry.space_group_name_H-M   'P 1'
#
loop_
_entity.id
_entity.type
_entity.pdbx_description
1 polymer ?
#
loop_
_entity_poly.entity_id
_entity_poly.type
_entity_poly.pdbx_seq_one_letter_code
_entity_poly.pdbx_strand_id
1 'polypeptide(L)'
;MKMGIKRKWPRVLGVALAFAGLGLMTGCHRSPEERINAVSEKIADKFDFNEQQKVLLKDITNELKKDFAEEKATRQSLYGDLKAMLLADELDKGKIKEVLQARQARMDARVDKYLDKVAVLHKSLTAEQKKELVEKIEKFHKKWE
;
A
#
# COMPACT_ATOMS: atom_id res chain seq x y z
N MET A 1 37.89 -5.01 -4.30
CA MET A 1 37.11 -4.00 -3.55
C MET A 1 35.68 -3.99 -4.09
N LYS A 2 34.74 -4.66 -3.42
CA LYS A 2 33.30 -4.62 -3.75
C LYS A 2 32.55 -4.24 -2.48
N MET A 3 32.17 -2.97 -2.38
CA MET A 3 31.20 -2.52 -1.37
C MET A 3 29.80 -2.91 -1.87
N GLY A 4 29.23 -3.95 -1.28
CA GLY A 4 27.83 -4.34 -1.48
C GLY A 4 27.04 -3.97 -0.24
N ILE A 5 26.31 -2.86 -0.31
CA ILE A 5 25.52 -2.24 0.74
C ILE A 5 24.53 -3.25 1.35
N LYS A 6 24.78 -3.69 2.59
CA LYS A 6 23.82 -4.43 3.41
C LYS A 6 22.70 -3.47 3.82
N ARG A 7 21.67 -3.34 2.98
CA ARG A 7 20.52 -2.46 3.22
C ARG A 7 19.64 -3.08 4.31
N LYS A 8 20.00 -2.86 5.58
CA LYS A 8 19.14 -3.16 6.73
C LYS A 8 17.89 -2.27 6.64
N TRP A 9 16.78 -2.82 6.16
CA TRP A 9 15.50 -2.12 6.12
C TRP A 9 15.02 -1.87 7.57
N PRO A 10 14.84 -0.60 7.99
CA PRO A 10 14.31 -0.29 9.30
C PRO A 10 12.83 -0.70 9.37
N ARG A 11 12.44 -1.22 10.53
CA ARG A 11 11.17 -1.86 10.90
C ARG A 11 9.92 -0.95 10.86
N VAL A 12 9.89 0.03 9.96
CA VAL A 12 8.78 1.01 9.81
C VAL A 12 7.88 0.66 8.61
N LEU A 13 8.33 -0.23 7.73
CA LEU A 13 7.58 -0.67 6.54
C LEU A 13 6.49 -1.72 6.79
N GLY A 14 6.29 -2.18 8.04
CA GLY A 14 5.31 -3.23 8.35
C GLY A 14 3.85 -2.80 8.22
N VAL A 15 3.52 -1.55 8.55
CA VAL A 15 2.14 -1.04 8.50
C VAL A 15 1.73 -0.63 7.08
N ALA A 16 2.65 -0.03 6.32
CA ALA A 16 2.43 0.30 4.91
C ALA A 16 2.38 -0.96 4.00
N LEU A 17 3.17 -1.99 4.32
CA LEU A 17 3.11 -3.28 3.60
C LEU A 17 1.88 -4.12 3.97
N ALA A 18 1.25 -3.91 5.13
CA ALA A 18 -0.04 -4.54 5.42
C ALA A 18 -1.14 -4.08 4.46
N PHE A 19 -1.13 -2.80 4.05
CA PHE A 19 -2.02 -2.30 2.99
C PHE A 19 -1.65 -2.84 1.60
N ALA A 20 -0.36 -3.05 1.30
CA ALA A 20 0.09 -3.59 0.02
C ALA A 20 -0.13 -5.12 -0.12
N GLY A 21 0.05 -5.88 0.96
CA GLY A 21 -0.02 -7.35 0.98
C GLY A 21 -1.44 -7.90 1.13
N LEU A 22 -2.34 -7.20 1.84
CA LEU A 22 -3.75 -7.61 1.95
C LEU A 22 -4.57 -7.27 0.70
N GLY A 23 -4.11 -6.32 -0.12
CA GLY A 23 -4.75 -5.95 -1.40
C GLY A 23 -4.75 -7.06 -2.46
N LEU A 24 -3.92 -8.09 -2.29
CA LEU A 24 -3.86 -9.26 -3.17
C LEU A 24 -4.84 -10.38 -2.77
N MET A 25 -5.46 -10.31 -1.58
CA MET A 25 -6.29 -11.40 -1.00
C MET A 25 -7.79 -11.04 -0.88
N THR A 26 -8.25 -10.03 -1.61
CA THR A 26 -9.68 -9.73 -1.79
C THR A 26 -10.05 -9.98 -3.25
N GLY A 27 -10.86 -11.00 -3.49
CA GLY A 27 -11.08 -11.65 -4.79
C GLY A 27 -11.38 -10.76 -6.00
N CYS A 28 -11.31 -11.37 -7.17
CA CYS A 28 -11.45 -10.75 -8.51
C CYS A 28 -12.80 -10.07 -8.82
N HIS A 29 -13.70 -9.91 -7.85
CA HIS A 29 -15.06 -9.37 -8.08
C HIS A 29 -15.41 -8.11 -7.27
N ARG A 30 -14.49 -7.57 -6.46
CA ARG A 30 -14.74 -6.34 -5.69
C ARG A 30 -14.22 -5.12 -6.42
N SER A 31 -15.03 -4.06 -6.44
CA SER A 31 -14.57 -2.73 -6.81
C SER A 31 -13.42 -2.28 -5.89
N PRO A 32 -12.53 -1.39 -6.36
CA PRO A 32 -11.39 -0.95 -5.55
C PRO A 32 -11.77 -0.34 -4.20
N GLU A 33 -12.90 0.36 -4.11
CA GLU A 33 -13.39 0.94 -2.86
C GLU A 33 -13.86 -0.14 -1.87
N GLU A 34 -14.55 -1.17 -2.36
CA GLU A 34 -14.93 -2.33 -1.56
C GLU A 34 -13.71 -3.14 -1.10
N ARG A 35 -12.63 -3.16 -1.89
CA ARG A 35 -11.35 -3.74 -1.47
C ARG A 35 -10.72 -2.95 -0.34
N ILE A 36 -10.69 -1.61 -0.44
CA ILE A 36 -10.16 -0.74 0.61
C ILE A 36 -10.95 -0.94 1.92
N ASN A 37 -12.28 -0.99 1.85
CA ASN A 37 -13.15 -1.29 3.01
C ASN A 37 -12.82 -2.64 3.62
N ALA A 38 -12.81 -3.70 2.80
CA ALA A 38 -12.59 -5.05 3.28
C ALA A 38 -11.21 -5.25 3.90
N VAL A 39 -10.18 -4.56 3.40
CA VAL A 39 -8.85 -4.57 4.02
C VAL A 39 -8.89 -3.83 5.36
N SER A 40 -9.56 -2.69 5.43
CA SER A 40 -9.64 -1.86 6.64
C SER A 40 -10.42 -2.57 7.76
N GLU A 41 -11.57 -3.17 7.44
CA GLU A 41 -12.35 -4.00 8.38
C GLU A 41 -11.54 -5.19 8.86
N LYS A 42 -10.88 -5.92 7.94
CA LYS A 42 -9.99 -7.02 8.33
C LYS A 42 -8.84 -6.59 9.21
N ILE A 43 -8.34 -5.36 9.09
CA ILE A 43 -7.29 -4.83 9.97
C ILE A 43 -7.91 -4.51 11.35
N ALA A 44 -9.02 -3.78 11.39
CA ALA A 44 -9.70 -3.44 12.65
C ALA A 44 -10.07 -4.68 13.48
N ASP A 45 -10.69 -5.68 12.84
CA ASP A 45 -11.16 -6.90 13.49
C ASP A 45 -10.00 -7.80 13.94
N LYS A 46 -8.89 -7.82 13.20
CA LYS A 46 -7.75 -8.70 13.50
C LYS A 46 -6.81 -8.18 14.57
N PHE A 47 -6.87 -6.89 14.90
CA PHE A 47 -5.94 -6.28 15.86
C PHE A 47 -6.67 -5.71 17.08
N ASP A 48 -7.96 -6.02 17.22
CA ASP A 48 -8.84 -5.58 18.31
C ASP A 48 -8.64 -4.09 18.63
N PHE A 49 -8.76 -3.28 17.57
CA PHE A 49 -8.54 -1.85 17.71
C PHE A 49 -9.60 -1.24 18.64
N ASN A 50 -9.15 -0.38 19.55
CA ASN A 50 -10.08 0.40 20.36
C ASN A 50 -10.79 1.47 19.50
N GLU A 51 -11.81 2.12 20.06
CA GLU A 51 -12.62 3.11 19.31
C GLU A 51 -11.78 4.26 18.74
N GLN A 52 -10.74 4.72 19.45
CA GLN A 52 -9.85 5.78 18.96
C GLN A 52 -9.00 5.29 17.77
N GLN A 53 -8.48 4.07 17.83
CA GLN A 53 -7.71 3.44 16.76
C GLN A 53 -8.57 3.18 15.51
N LYS A 54 -9.83 2.76 15.70
CA LYS A 54 -10.80 2.59 14.61
C LYS A 54 -11.11 3.90 13.91
N VAL A 55 -11.24 5.01 14.64
CA VAL A 55 -11.45 6.34 14.05
C VAL A 55 -10.25 6.75 13.20
N LEU A 56 -9.03 6.58 13.71
CA LEU A 56 -7.79 6.87 12.96
C LEU A 56 -7.69 6.02 11.69
N LEU A 57 -8.02 4.72 11.78
CA LEU A 57 -8.03 3.83 10.63
C LEU A 57 -9.08 4.25 9.60
N LYS A 58 -10.30 4.59 10.04
CA LYS A 58 -11.40 5.03 9.17
C LYS A 58 -11.07 6.32 8.43
N ASP A 59 -10.40 7.26 9.10
CA ASP A 59 -9.92 8.50 8.48
C ASP A 59 -8.95 8.20 7.33
N ILE A 60 -7.94 7.37 7.58
CA ILE A 60 -6.99 6.90 6.56
C ILE A 60 -7.72 6.19 5.42
N THR A 61 -8.66 5.29 5.73
CA THR A 61 -9.47 4.56 4.73
C THR A 61 -10.28 5.51 3.85
N ASN A 62 -10.91 6.54 4.43
CA ASN A 62 -11.73 7.48 3.67
C ASN A 62 -10.90 8.36 2.75
N GLU A 63 -9.74 8.84 3.21
CA GLU A 63 -8.81 9.58 2.37
C GLU A 63 -8.26 8.71 1.24
N LEU A 64 -7.93 7.44 1.52
CA LEU A 64 -7.49 6.51 0.49
C LEU A 64 -8.56 6.27 -0.58
N LYS A 65 -9.84 6.20 -0.22
CA LYS A 65 -10.94 6.10 -1.20
C LYS A 65 -11.03 7.36 -2.04
N LYS A 66 -10.92 8.53 -1.42
CA LYS A 66 -10.97 9.82 -2.12
C LYS A 66 -9.83 9.93 -3.14
N ASP A 67 -8.60 9.68 -2.70
CA ASP A 67 -7.43 9.69 -3.59
C ASP A 67 -7.57 8.65 -4.70
N PHE A 68 -8.13 7.48 -4.36
CA PHE A 68 -8.42 6.48 -5.36
C PHE A 68 -9.43 7.02 -6.39
N ALA A 69 -10.54 7.62 -5.97
CA ALA A 69 -11.52 8.19 -6.90
C ALA A 69 -10.92 9.29 -7.78
N GLU A 70 -10.13 10.21 -7.20
CA GLU A 70 -9.49 11.32 -7.89
C GLU A 70 -8.45 10.84 -8.93
N GLU A 71 -7.74 9.76 -8.65
CA GLU A 71 -6.77 9.19 -9.59
C GLU A 71 -7.38 8.30 -10.69
N LYS A 72 -8.71 8.22 -10.81
CA LYS A 72 -9.36 7.37 -11.83
C LYS A 72 -8.92 7.71 -13.25
N ALA A 73 -8.88 8.99 -13.59
CA ALA A 73 -8.45 9.46 -14.91
C ALA A 73 -7.00 9.06 -15.21
N THR A 74 -6.10 9.25 -14.23
CA THR A 74 -4.69 8.84 -14.33
C THR A 74 -4.56 7.33 -14.59
N ARG A 75 -5.34 6.50 -13.89
CA ARG A 75 -5.31 5.04 -14.12
C ARG A 75 -5.82 4.65 -15.51
N GLN A 76 -6.88 5.31 -15.99
CA GLN A 76 -7.39 5.07 -17.33
C GLN A 76 -6.38 5.48 -18.41
N SER A 77 -5.70 6.62 -18.23
CA SER A 77 -4.62 7.05 -19.12
C SER A 77 -3.48 6.04 -19.15
N LEU A 78 -3.01 5.58 -17.98
CA LEU A 78 -1.94 4.58 -17.90
C LEU A 78 -2.30 3.25 -18.57
N TYR A 79 -3.57 2.82 -18.47
CA TYR A 79 -4.04 1.65 -19.18
C TYR A 79 -3.98 1.85 -20.71
N GLY A 80 -4.39 3.03 -21.18
CA GLY A 80 -4.27 3.42 -22.60
C GLY A 80 -2.81 3.41 -23.07
N ASP A 81 -1.90 3.97 -22.28
CA ASP A 81 -0.47 4.02 -22.59
C ASP A 81 0.17 2.63 -22.61
N LEU A 82 -0.17 1.75 -21.67
CA LEU A 82 0.28 0.36 -21.65
C LEU A 82 -0.25 -0.41 -22.86
N LYS A 83 -1.54 -0.24 -23.21
CA LYS A 83 -2.13 -0.87 -24.39
C LYS A 83 -1.44 -0.40 -25.67
N ALA A 84 -1.18 0.90 -25.80
CA ALA A 84 -0.47 1.46 -26.95
C ALA A 84 0.96 0.93 -27.05
N MET A 85 1.68 0.83 -25.92
CA MET A 85 3.04 0.27 -25.89
C MET A 85 3.08 -1.23 -26.25
N LEU A 86 2.06 -2.01 -25.90
CA LEU A 86 1.97 -3.42 -26.25
C LEU A 86 1.62 -3.67 -27.72
N LEU A 87 0.92 -2.72 -28.36
CA LEU A 87 0.52 -2.79 -29.76
C LEU A 87 1.55 -2.15 -30.72
N ALA A 88 2.57 -1.48 -30.18
CA ALA A 88 3.64 -0.90 -30.98
C ALA A 88 4.60 -1.99 -31.48
N ASP A 89 5.11 -1.81 -32.70
CA ASP A 89 6.08 -2.74 -33.32
C ASP A 89 7.41 -2.79 -32.55
N GLU A 90 7.76 -1.68 -31.88
CA GLU A 90 8.95 -1.58 -31.04
C GLU A 90 8.64 -1.00 -29.66
N LEU A 91 9.43 -1.43 -28.67
CA LEU A 91 9.31 -0.95 -27.31
C LEU A 91 9.93 0.44 -27.15
N ASP A 92 9.10 1.46 -26.91
CA ASP A 92 9.56 2.80 -26.56
C ASP A 92 10.08 2.84 -25.11
N LYS A 93 11.40 2.66 -24.98
CA LYS A 93 12.11 2.69 -23.69
C LYS A 93 12.02 4.04 -23.00
N GLY A 94 11.89 5.14 -23.75
CA GLY A 94 11.75 6.50 -23.20
C GLY A 94 10.40 6.64 -22.49
N LYS A 95 9.33 6.27 -23.19
CA LYS A 95 7.96 6.30 -22.64
C LYS A 95 7.80 5.40 -21.42
N ILE A 96 8.42 4.21 -21.41
CA ILE A 96 8.41 3.33 -20.22
C ILE A 96 9.07 4.02 -19.03
N LYS A 97 10.22 4.64 -19.24
CA LYS A 97 10.95 5.32 -18.17
C LYS A 97 10.13 6.47 -17.59
N GLU A 98 9.46 7.25 -18.44
CA GLU A 98 8.56 8.32 -18.01
C GLU A 98 7.39 7.79 -17.18
N VAL A 99 6.72 6.73 -17.63
CA VAL A 99 5.62 6.08 -16.89
C VAL A 99 6.09 5.58 -15.51
N LEU A 100 7.28 4.98 -15.44
CA LEU A 100 7.87 4.50 -14.18
C LEU A 100 8.25 5.66 -13.25
N GLN A 101 8.84 6.74 -13.77
CA GLN A 101 9.17 7.93 -12.99
C GLN A 101 7.92 8.61 -12.45
N ALA A 102 6.88 8.76 -13.27
CA ALA A 102 5.59 9.29 -12.84
C ALA A 102 4.94 8.41 -11.78
N ARG A 103 5.06 7.08 -11.89
CA ARG A 103 4.61 6.14 -10.86
C ARG A 103 5.39 6.32 -9.56
N GLN A 104 6.71 6.46 -9.62
CA GLN A 104 7.54 6.68 -8.45
C GLN A 104 7.17 7.98 -7.74
N ALA A 105 7.06 9.10 -8.48
CA ALA A 105 6.66 10.38 -7.90
C ALA A 105 5.28 10.32 -7.21
N ARG A 106 4.31 9.61 -7.81
CA ARG A 106 3.01 9.39 -7.15
C ARG A 106 3.12 8.54 -5.89
N MET A 107 4.01 7.55 -5.87
CA MET A 107 4.26 6.77 -4.66
C MET A 107 4.90 7.62 -3.56
N ASP A 108 5.89 8.44 -3.91
CA ASP A 108 6.58 9.32 -2.96
C ASP A 108 5.59 10.33 -2.35
N ALA A 109 4.77 10.99 -3.19
CA ALA A 109 3.75 11.93 -2.71
C ALA A 109 2.72 11.27 -1.77
N ARG A 110 2.35 10.00 -2.02
CA ARG A 110 1.47 9.25 -1.11
C ARG A 110 2.17 8.92 0.20
N VAL A 111 3.44 8.54 0.16
CA VAL A 111 4.22 8.31 1.39
C VAL A 111 4.21 9.58 2.22
N ASP A 112 4.57 10.72 1.64
CA ASP A 112 4.62 12.00 2.35
C ASP A 112 3.25 12.38 2.94
N LYS A 113 2.16 12.14 2.20
CA LYS A 113 0.80 12.41 2.66
C LYS A 113 0.36 11.56 3.86
N TYR A 114 0.67 10.26 3.85
CA TYR A 114 0.13 9.32 4.82
C TYR A 114 1.09 8.97 5.96
N LEU A 115 2.37 9.32 5.86
CA LEU A 115 3.39 8.93 6.84
C LEU A 115 3.05 9.37 8.26
N ASP A 116 2.62 10.62 8.42
CA ASP A 116 2.25 11.16 9.74
C ASP A 116 1.02 10.45 10.33
N LYS A 117 0.00 10.19 9.51
CA LYS A 117 -1.21 9.47 9.95
C LYS A 117 -0.88 8.04 10.39
N VAL A 118 -0.02 7.36 9.64
CA VAL A 118 0.47 6.03 9.99
C VAL A 118 1.33 6.08 11.25
N ALA A 119 2.15 7.11 11.45
CA ALA A 119 2.96 7.29 12.65
C ALA A 119 2.08 7.49 13.89
N VAL A 120 1.00 8.27 13.79
CA VAL A 120 0.01 8.46 14.86
C VAL A 120 -0.68 7.14 15.19
N LEU A 121 -1.16 6.40 14.18
CA LEU A 121 -1.77 5.08 14.40
C LEU A 121 -0.77 4.12 15.07
N HIS A 122 0.46 4.03 14.57
CA HIS A 122 1.51 3.19 15.17
C HIS A 122 1.83 3.56 16.62
N LYS A 123 1.84 4.86 16.96
CA LYS A 123 2.06 5.33 18.32
C LYS A 123 0.92 4.93 19.26
N SER A 124 -0.31 4.87 18.75
CA SER A 124 -1.49 4.48 19.52
C SER A 124 -1.57 2.98 19.84
N LEU A 125 -0.77 2.13 19.20
CA LEU A 125 -0.78 0.68 19.41
C LEU A 125 -0.11 0.28 20.74
N THR A 126 -0.73 -0.65 21.46
CA THR A 126 -0.16 -1.24 22.68
C THR A 126 1.01 -2.18 22.37
N ALA A 127 1.75 -2.59 23.40
CA ALA A 127 2.84 -3.55 23.25
C ALA A 127 2.33 -4.91 22.74
N GLU A 128 1.15 -5.33 23.21
CA GLU A 128 0.48 -6.57 22.84
C GLU A 128 0.04 -6.53 21.36
N GLN A 129 -0.60 -5.45 20.93
CA GLN A 129 -1.00 -5.25 19.53
C GLN A 129 0.21 -5.23 18.58
N LYS A 130 1.32 -4.62 19.00
CA LYS A 130 2.58 -4.63 18.24
C LYS A 130 3.17 -6.03 18.11
N LYS A 131 3.13 -6.82 19.19
CA LYS A 131 3.61 -8.21 19.17
C LYS A 131 2.77 -9.06 18.19
N GLU A 132 1.46 -8.91 18.22
CA GLU A 132 0.56 -9.65 17.31
C GLU A 132 0.79 -9.28 15.84
N LEU A 133 1.02 -7.99 15.55
CA LEU A 133 1.41 -7.52 14.21
C LEU A 133 2.69 -8.20 13.72
N VAL A 134 3.73 -8.24 14.55
CA VAL A 134 5.01 -8.89 14.20
C VAL A 134 4.81 -10.38 13.93
N GLU A 135 4.09 -11.11 14.79
CA GLU A 135 3.84 -12.55 14.60
C GLU A 135 3.09 -12.83 13.29
N LYS A 136 2.14 -11.98 12.89
CA LYS A 136 1.42 -12.13 11.61
C LYS A 136 2.33 -11.85 10.41
N ILE A 137 3.20 -10.86 10.49
CA ILE A 137 4.20 -10.57 9.45
C ILE A 137 5.13 -11.78 9.28
N GLU A 138 5.62 -12.36 10.39
CA GLU A 138 6.48 -13.54 10.36
C GLU A 138 5.78 -14.77 9.80
N LYS A 139 4.53 -15.03 10.21
CA LYS A 139 3.71 -16.12 9.64
C LYS A 139 3.48 -15.96 8.15
N PHE A 140 3.24 -14.73 7.69
CA PHE A 140 3.11 -14.45 6.27
C PHE A 140 4.43 -14.71 5.55
N HIS A 141 5.55 -14.17 6.05
CA HIS A 141 6.86 -14.37 5.45
C HIS A 141 7.20 -15.86 5.28
N LYS A 142 7.02 -16.67 6.33
CA LYS A 142 7.23 -18.14 6.29
C LYS A 142 6.32 -18.89 5.32
N LYS A 143 5.19 -18.31 4.92
CA LYS A 143 4.27 -18.93 3.95
C LYS A 143 4.68 -18.67 2.50
N TRP A 144 5.53 -17.67 2.26
CA TRP A 144 6.03 -17.28 0.94
C TRP A 144 7.54 -17.52 0.76
N GLU A 145 8.23 -18.00 1.80
CA GLU A 145 9.48 -18.78 1.69
C GLU A 145 9.16 -20.24 1.31
#